data_AF-A0A9E4XEV0-F1
#
_entry.id   AF-A0A9E4XEV0-F1
#
_cell.length_a   1.000
_cell.length_b   1.000
_cell.length_c   1.000
_cell.angle_alpha   90.00
_cell.angle_beta   90.00
_cell.angle_gamma   90.00
#
_symmetry.space_group_name_H-M   'P 1'
#
loop_
_entity.id
_entity.type
_entity.pdbx_description
1 polymer ?
#
loop_
_entity_poly.entity_id
_entity_poly.type
_entity_poly.pdbx_seq_one_letter_code
_entity_poly.pdbx_strand_id
1 'polypeptide(L)'
;MAERNFSMVEYFNRRAKDWRPELSFDGAGDTLTDWKRWQSAASDKLNELLGAYPLPVDMNAEVEYSVQRNGLIRERVVFDSEEGMSVPCTLLKLPTVDGDGSTPAILCCHGHGPYGKEPVVGNTSSEGLRASIALHNYNYAEQMALRGFVTLSPDLRGFGERSDGGSPYTGKDPCNVHFIRGVIMGIYTLTLNVWDMMRCVDYLRSRPEVDADRIGMMGLSLGGTATAFTAAVEPRIKAADIIGYVNPWETFGIRNANFCG
;
A
#
# COMPACT_ATOMS: atom_id res chain seq x y z
N MET A 1 32.45 -28.46 -26.19
CA MET A 1 32.67 -27.24 -25.37
C MET A 1 31.54 -27.14 -24.38
N ALA A 2 31.79 -26.76 -23.13
CA ALA A 2 30.72 -26.49 -22.18
C ALA A 2 29.92 -25.26 -22.63
N GLU A 3 28.58 -25.34 -22.66
CA GLU A 3 27.73 -24.17 -22.85
C GLU A 3 27.91 -23.21 -21.67
N ARG A 4 28.37 -21.99 -21.94
CA ARG A 4 28.50 -20.92 -20.93
C ARG A 4 27.31 -19.97 -21.06
N ASN A 5 26.68 -19.61 -19.94
CA ASN A 5 25.60 -18.61 -19.91
C ASN A 5 26.15 -17.24 -19.46
N PHE A 6 25.94 -16.21 -20.28
CA PHE A 6 26.25 -14.81 -19.95
C PHE A 6 24.99 -13.95 -19.69
N SER A 7 23.80 -14.53 -19.81
CA SER A 7 22.53 -13.83 -19.64
C SER A 7 22.05 -13.88 -18.19
N MET A 8 21.91 -12.69 -17.57
CA MET A 8 21.30 -12.54 -16.25
C MET A 8 19.81 -12.86 -16.25
N VAL A 9 19.11 -12.57 -17.35
CA VAL A 9 17.68 -12.92 -17.51
C VAL A 9 17.51 -14.44 -17.46
N GLU A 10 18.31 -15.17 -18.23
CA GLU A 10 18.24 -16.63 -18.25
C GLU A 10 18.69 -17.23 -16.91
N TYR A 11 19.68 -16.61 -16.26
CA TYR A 11 20.09 -17.00 -14.92
C TYR A 11 18.92 -16.94 -13.92
N PHE A 12 18.19 -15.83 -13.86
CA PHE A 12 17.04 -15.71 -12.96
C PHE A 12 15.85 -16.59 -13.38
N ASN A 13 15.58 -16.74 -14.68
CA ASN A 13 14.52 -17.62 -15.18
C ASN A 13 14.75 -19.08 -14.76
N ARG A 14 15.99 -19.58 -14.89
CA ARG A 14 16.34 -20.95 -14.44
C ARG A 14 16.18 -21.10 -12.94
N ARG A 15 16.67 -20.13 -12.15
CA ARG A 15 16.52 -20.17 -10.69
C ARG A 15 15.06 -20.16 -10.28
N ALA A 16 14.21 -19.38 -10.93
CA ALA A 16 12.79 -19.28 -10.58
C ALA A 16 12.03 -20.58 -10.88
N LYS A 17 12.35 -21.27 -11.97
CA LYS A 17 11.75 -22.57 -12.33
C LYS A 17 11.95 -23.63 -11.24
N ASP A 18 13.14 -23.65 -10.66
CA ASP A 18 13.52 -24.63 -9.64
C ASP A 18 13.25 -24.14 -8.21
N TRP A 19 12.84 -22.88 -8.05
CA TRP A 19 12.52 -22.31 -6.75
C TRP A 19 11.22 -22.90 -6.20
N ARG A 20 11.23 -23.24 -4.92
CA ARG A 20 10.05 -23.71 -4.18
C ARG A 20 9.92 -22.83 -2.94
N PRO A 21 8.82 -22.08 -2.78
CA PRO A 21 8.58 -21.32 -1.56
C PRO A 21 8.57 -22.25 -0.35
N GLU A 22 9.31 -21.89 0.70
CA GLU A 22 9.44 -22.68 1.93
C GLU A 22 8.08 -22.92 2.61
N LEU A 23 7.19 -21.93 2.50
CA LEU A 23 5.90 -21.89 3.20
C LEU A 23 4.72 -21.90 2.23
N SER A 24 4.79 -22.73 1.18
CA SER A 24 3.64 -23.00 0.32
C SER A 24 2.49 -23.62 1.13
N PHE A 25 1.28 -23.06 0.99
CA PHE A 25 0.07 -23.69 1.52
C PHE A 25 -0.39 -24.77 0.53
N ASP A 26 -0.35 -26.03 0.93
CA ASP A 26 -0.70 -27.18 0.10
C ASP A 26 -2.11 -27.74 0.33
N GLY A 27 -2.83 -27.20 1.33
CA GLY A 27 -4.17 -27.65 1.72
C GLY A 27 -4.22 -29.09 2.25
N ALA A 28 -3.09 -29.74 2.52
CA ALA A 28 -3.06 -31.16 2.88
C ALA A 28 -3.58 -31.42 4.32
N GLY A 29 -3.57 -30.40 5.18
CA GLY A 29 -4.24 -30.39 6.47
C GLY A 29 -5.54 -29.58 6.37
N ASP A 30 -6.64 -30.22 5.98
CA ASP A 30 -7.95 -29.57 5.76
C ASP A 30 -8.67 -29.15 7.07
N THR A 31 -7.90 -28.86 8.13
CA THR A 31 -8.44 -28.38 9.40
C THR A 31 -8.11 -26.91 9.63
N LEU A 32 -9.02 -26.20 10.32
CA LEU A 32 -8.77 -24.84 10.80
C LEU A 32 -7.49 -24.75 11.64
N THR A 33 -7.14 -25.81 12.36
CA THR A 33 -5.93 -25.89 13.18
C THR A 33 -4.67 -25.89 12.33
N ASP A 34 -4.63 -26.66 11.26
CA ASP A 34 -3.48 -26.74 10.35
C ASP A 34 -3.31 -25.42 9.59
N TRP A 35 -4.42 -24.83 9.13
CA TRP A 35 -4.40 -23.49 8.53
C TRP A 35 -3.84 -22.43 9.50
N LYS A 36 -4.31 -22.39 10.75
CA LYS A 36 -3.79 -21.43 11.75
C LYS A 36 -2.31 -21.63 12.03
N ARG A 37 -1.84 -22.88 12.07
CA ARG A 37 -0.42 -23.20 12.26
C ARG A 37 0.43 -22.70 11.10
N TRP A 38 0.00 -22.99 9.86
CA TRP A 38 0.66 -22.47 8.67
C TRP A 38 0.64 -20.94 8.64
N GLN A 39 -0.51 -20.32 8.91
CA GLN A 39 -0.66 -18.86 8.92
C GLN A 39 0.30 -18.21 9.91
N SER A 40 0.41 -18.75 11.14
CA SER A 40 1.34 -18.23 12.15
C SER A 40 2.79 -18.31 11.65
N ALA A 41 3.22 -19.48 11.16
CA ALA A 41 4.57 -19.66 10.65
C ALA A 41 4.87 -18.76 9.43
N ALA A 42 3.87 -18.57 8.54
CA ALA A 42 3.97 -17.69 7.39
C ALA A 42 4.05 -16.22 7.79
N SER A 43 3.27 -15.78 8.78
CA SER A 43 3.32 -14.41 9.30
C SER A 43 4.65 -14.12 9.99
N ASP A 44 5.16 -15.05 10.80
CA ASP A 44 6.46 -14.91 11.46
C ASP A 44 7.59 -14.78 10.43
N LYS A 45 7.59 -15.65 9.42
CA LYS A 45 8.59 -15.59 8.34
C LYS A 45 8.45 -14.34 7.48
N LEU A 46 7.23 -13.87 7.23
CA LEU A 46 7.00 -12.63 6.49
C LEU A 46 7.57 -11.43 7.27
N ASN A 47 7.30 -11.32 8.57
CA ASN A 47 7.87 -10.26 9.40
C ASN A 47 9.40 -10.32 9.44
N GLU A 48 9.99 -11.52 9.52
CA GLU A 48 11.44 -11.70 9.41
C GLU A 48 11.99 -11.16 8.08
N LEU A 49 11.33 -11.47 6.95
CA LEU A 49 11.77 -11.08 5.61
C LEU A 49 11.53 -9.61 5.28
N LEU A 50 10.50 -8.98 5.87
CA LEU A 50 10.30 -7.54 5.80
C LEU A 50 11.41 -6.79 6.56
N GLY A 51 12.12 -7.45 7.47
CA GLY A 51 13.19 -6.84 8.24
C GLY A 51 12.65 -5.90 9.33
N ALA A 52 13.53 -5.05 9.85
CA ALA A 52 13.16 -4.14 10.94
C ALA A 52 12.25 -3.01 10.42
N TYR A 53 11.11 -2.83 11.08
CA TYR A 53 10.32 -1.61 10.93
C TYR A 53 11.04 -0.42 11.58
N PRO A 54 10.78 0.81 11.10
CA PRO A 54 11.14 2.02 11.82
C PRO A 54 10.61 2.08 13.26
N LEU A 55 11.20 2.96 14.06
CA LEU A 55 10.67 3.29 15.38
C LEU A 55 9.52 4.32 15.26
N PRO A 56 8.41 4.13 15.98
CA PRO A 56 7.34 5.11 16.00
C PRO A 56 7.78 6.40 16.68
N VAL A 57 7.25 7.50 16.19
CA VAL A 57 7.33 8.84 16.77
C VAL A 57 5.94 9.33 17.18
N ASP A 58 5.90 10.40 17.97
CA ASP A 58 4.65 11.12 18.21
C ASP A 58 4.03 11.50 16.87
N MET A 59 2.73 11.19 16.70
CA MET A 59 2.08 11.28 15.40
C MET A 59 2.02 12.72 14.87
N ASN A 60 1.97 13.72 15.74
CA ASN A 60 1.87 15.14 15.38
C ASN A 60 0.84 15.40 14.27
N ALA A 61 -0.30 14.68 14.32
CA ALA A 61 -1.26 14.72 13.23
C ALA A 61 -1.92 16.10 13.15
N GLU A 62 -1.93 16.67 11.95
CA GLU A 62 -2.55 17.95 11.65
C GLU A 62 -3.56 17.79 10.50
N VAL A 63 -4.74 18.39 10.67
CA VAL A 63 -5.66 18.65 9.57
C VAL A 63 -5.36 20.05 9.05
N GLU A 64 -4.56 20.14 7.99
CA GLU A 64 -4.09 21.42 7.44
C GLU A 64 -5.24 22.24 6.84
N TYR A 65 -6.19 21.56 6.18
CA TYR A 65 -7.44 22.18 5.72
C TYR A 65 -8.58 21.17 5.61
N SER A 66 -9.80 21.68 5.66
CA SER A 66 -11.04 20.92 5.44
C SER A 66 -11.98 21.68 4.52
N VAL A 67 -12.46 21.01 3.46
CA VAL A 67 -13.37 21.62 2.47
C VAL A 67 -14.51 20.68 2.14
N GLN A 68 -15.72 21.22 1.98
CA GLN A 68 -16.87 20.46 1.50
C GLN A 68 -16.98 20.58 -0.02
N ARG A 69 -16.98 19.46 -0.74
CA ARG A 69 -17.08 19.41 -2.20
C ARG A 69 -17.68 18.08 -2.64
N ASN A 70 -18.54 18.11 -3.67
CA ASN A 70 -19.16 16.92 -4.26
C ASN A 70 -19.92 16.05 -3.23
N GLY A 71 -20.54 16.67 -2.22
CA GLY A 71 -21.25 15.94 -1.17
C GLY A 71 -20.36 15.26 -0.13
N LEU A 72 -19.04 15.50 -0.15
CA LEU A 72 -18.07 14.98 0.81
C LEU A 72 -17.37 16.12 1.54
N ILE A 73 -16.95 15.87 2.78
CA ILE A 73 -15.90 16.62 3.47
C ILE A 73 -14.57 16.00 3.03
N ARG A 74 -13.63 16.85 2.63
CA ARG A 74 -12.25 16.49 2.28
C ARG A 74 -11.29 17.20 3.23
N GLU A 75 -10.57 16.41 4.01
CA GLU A 75 -9.54 16.87 4.93
C GLU A 75 -8.16 16.54 4.34
N ARG A 76 -7.26 17.52 4.29
CA ARG A 76 -5.83 17.27 4.07
C ARG A 76 -5.19 17.02 5.42
N VAL A 77 -4.58 15.86 5.56
CA VAL A 77 -4.02 15.39 6.83
C VAL A 77 -2.54 15.07 6.66
N VAL A 78 -1.67 15.62 7.51
CA VAL A 78 -0.26 15.23 7.61
C VAL A 78 -0.01 14.66 8.99
N PHE A 79 0.81 13.61 9.08
CA PHE A 79 1.32 13.12 10.36
C PHE A 79 2.71 12.48 10.19
N ASP A 80 3.45 12.37 11.28
CA ASP A 80 4.78 11.75 11.32
C ASP A 80 4.69 10.23 11.52
N SER A 81 5.34 9.47 10.62
CA SER A 81 5.40 8.00 10.71
C SER A 81 6.65 7.50 11.41
N GLU A 82 7.79 8.16 11.21
CA GLU A 82 9.08 7.88 11.84
C GLU A 82 9.94 9.16 11.89
N GLU A 83 11.11 9.08 12.50
CA GLU A 83 12.06 10.20 12.51
C GLU A 83 12.41 10.65 11.09
N GLY A 84 12.13 11.91 10.76
CA GLY A 84 12.46 12.50 9.47
C GLY A 84 11.53 12.10 8.31
N MET A 85 10.37 11.47 8.58
CA MET A 85 9.41 11.12 7.54
C MET A 85 7.95 11.30 7.99
N SER A 86 7.19 12.01 7.14
CA SER A 86 5.75 12.25 7.33
C SER A 86 4.94 11.62 6.20
N VAL A 87 3.64 11.40 6.44
CA VAL A 87 2.70 10.80 5.50
C VAL A 87 1.61 11.82 5.14
N PRO A 88 1.64 12.37 3.91
CA PRO A 88 0.59 13.24 3.42
C PRO A 88 -0.60 12.39 2.96
N CYS A 89 -1.77 12.69 3.52
CA CYS A 89 -3.00 11.97 3.29
C CYS A 89 -4.14 12.91 2.91
N THR A 90 -5.14 12.35 2.24
CA THR A 90 -6.46 12.95 2.08
C THR A 90 -7.50 12.04 2.72
N LEU A 91 -8.27 12.59 3.67
CA LEU A 91 -9.42 11.92 4.28
C LEU A 91 -10.72 12.42 3.64
N LEU A 92 -11.62 11.50 3.33
CA LEU A 92 -12.97 11.79 2.83
C LEU A 92 -14.01 11.17 3.76
N LYS A 93 -15.09 11.92 4.01
CA LYS A 93 -16.27 11.44 4.74
C LYS A 93 -17.52 12.18 4.28
N LEU A 94 -18.71 11.61 4.54
CA LEU A 94 -19.96 12.35 4.36
C LEU A 94 -20.08 13.46 5.43
N PRO A 95 -20.74 14.59 5.12
CA PRO A 95 -21.07 15.61 6.12
C PRO A 95 -21.93 15.11 7.29
N THR A 96 -22.60 13.97 7.12
CA THR A 96 -23.43 13.31 8.14
C THR A 96 -22.64 12.35 9.03
N VAL A 97 -21.34 12.18 8.80
CA VAL A 97 -20.47 11.34 9.64
C VAL A 97 -20.06 12.15 10.87
N ASP A 98 -20.57 11.74 12.02
CA ASP A 98 -20.34 12.37 13.32
C ASP A 98 -19.30 11.60 14.15
N GLY A 99 -18.85 12.19 15.26
CA GLY A 99 -17.84 11.62 16.16
C GLY A 99 -18.36 10.55 17.14
N ASP A 100 -19.23 9.65 16.68
CA ASP A 100 -19.87 8.62 17.53
C ASP A 100 -19.13 7.27 17.56
N GLY A 101 -18.00 7.17 16.84
CA GLY A 101 -17.18 5.97 16.76
C GLY A 101 -17.84 4.78 16.04
N SER A 102 -18.84 5.01 15.18
CA SER A 102 -19.61 3.94 14.53
C SER A 102 -19.27 3.71 13.06
N THR A 103 -18.53 4.64 12.43
CA THR A 103 -18.35 4.64 10.98
C THR A 103 -17.20 3.71 10.56
N PRO A 104 -17.44 2.72 9.68
CA PRO A 104 -16.34 1.90 9.16
C PRO A 104 -15.40 2.74 8.30
N ALA A 105 -14.11 2.44 8.36
CA ALA A 105 -13.09 3.13 7.59
C ALA A 105 -12.40 2.24 6.56
N ILE A 106 -11.91 2.84 5.48
CA ILE A 106 -11.11 2.15 4.45
C ILE A 106 -9.83 2.94 4.17
N LEU A 107 -8.68 2.29 4.32
CA LEU A 107 -7.39 2.79 3.86
C LEU A 107 -7.25 2.48 2.35
N CYS A 108 -7.11 3.52 1.52
CA CYS A 108 -7.17 3.46 0.07
C CYS A 108 -5.82 3.81 -0.57
N CYS A 109 -5.08 2.82 -1.09
CA CYS A 109 -3.71 3.01 -1.57
C CYS A 109 -3.60 3.07 -3.09
N HIS A 110 -2.98 4.13 -3.61
CA HIS A 110 -2.72 4.25 -5.04
C HIS A 110 -1.66 3.24 -5.54
N GLY A 111 -1.79 2.88 -6.81
CA GLY A 111 -0.80 2.18 -7.62
C GLY A 111 0.30 3.09 -8.19
N HIS A 112 1.21 2.49 -8.96
CA HIS A 112 2.29 3.24 -9.60
C HIS A 112 1.74 4.21 -10.66
N GLY A 113 2.11 5.48 -10.58
CA GLY A 113 1.66 6.49 -11.53
C GLY A 113 2.03 7.92 -11.10
N PRO A 114 1.78 8.92 -11.96
CA PRO A 114 2.29 10.28 -11.77
C PRO A 114 1.50 11.11 -10.76
N TYR A 115 0.35 10.62 -10.29
CA TYR A 115 -0.61 11.42 -9.53
C TYR A 115 -0.80 11.01 -8.07
N GLY A 116 -0.13 9.94 -7.62
CA GLY A 116 -0.27 9.45 -6.24
C GLY A 116 -1.73 9.18 -5.85
N LYS A 117 -2.12 9.65 -4.66
CA LYS A 117 -3.46 9.51 -4.08
C LYS A 117 -4.54 10.32 -4.81
N GLU A 118 -4.19 11.35 -5.57
CA GLU A 118 -5.14 12.32 -6.12
C GLU A 118 -6.28 11.70 -6.96
N PRO A 119 -6.03 10.80 -7.93
CA PRO A 119 -7.10 10.14 -8.66
C PRO A 119 -7.91 9.21 -7.77
N VAL A 120 -7.29 8.59 -6.76
CA VAL A 120 -7.96 7.69 -5.80
C VAL A 120 -9.03 8.42 -5.01
N VAL A 121 -8.75 9.65 -4.62
CA VAL A 121 -9.68 10.53 -3.91
C VAL A 121 -10.59 11.33 -4.85
N GLY A 122 -10.68 11.00 -6.13
CA GLY A 122 -11.60 11.67 -7.06
C GLY A 122 -11.22 13.11 -7.41
N ASN A 123 -9.94 13.48 -7.29
CA ASN A 123 -9.51 14.80 -7.76
C ASN A 123 -9.63 14.87 -9.29
N THR A 124 -10.43 15.81 -9.79
CA THR A 124 -10.69 16.01 -11.22
C THR A 124 -10.21 17.37 -11.72
N SER A 125 -9.26 18.00 -11.01
CA SER A 125 -8.78 19.36 -11.29
C SER A 125 -8.03 19.50 -12.63
N SER A 126 -7.44 18.42 -13.15
CA SER A 126 -6.72 18.40 -14.42
C SER A 126 -7.26 17.35 -15.39
N GLU A 127 -6.96 17.51 -16.69
CA GLU A 127 -7.34 16.54 -17.71
C GLU A 127 -6.70 15.17 -17.48
N GLY A 128 -5.41 15.14 -17.10
CA GLY A 128 -4.69 13.90 -16.81
C GLY A 128 -5.27 13.14 -15.63
N LEU A 129 -5.70 13.84 -14.57
CA LEU A 129 -6.40 13.21 -13.44
C LEU A 129 -7.76 12.62 -13.87
N ARG A 130 -8.55 13.37 -14.65
CA ARG A 130 -9.83 12.88 -15.19
C ARG A 130 -9.64 11.65 -16.07
N ALA A 131 -8.63 11.66 -16.94
CA ALA A 131 -8.29 10.52 -17.79
C ALA A 131 -7.84 9.30 -16.96
N SER A 132 -7.02 9.51 -15.93
CA SER A 132 -6.56 8.44 -15.03
C SER A 132 -7.74 7.79 -14.28
N ILE A 133 -8.66 8.61 -13.76
CA ILE A 133 -9.90 8.11 -13.13
C ILE A 133 -10.73 7.32 -14.13
N ALA A 134 -10.97 7.86 -15.33
CA ALA A 134 -11.80 7.21 -16.35
C ALA A 134 -11.22 5.88 -16.84
N LEU A 135 -9.89 5.80 -17.01
CA LEU A 135 -9.21 4.61 -17.52
C LEU A 135 -9.25 3.43 -16.53
N HIS A 136 -9.11 3.71 -15.23
CA HIS A 136 -8.96 2.67 -14.21
C HIS A 136 -10.14 2.57 -13.24
N ASN A 137 -11.20 3.38 -13.42
CA ASN A 137 -12.23 3.62 -12.40
C ASN A 137 -11.58 3.95 -11.04
N TYR A 138 -10.59 4.86 -11.08
CA TYR A 138 -9.56 4.89 -10.05
C TYR A 138 -10.00 5.55 -8.73
N ASN A 139 -11.10 6.30 -8.74
CA ASN A 139 -11.58 7.11 -7.63
C ASN A 139 -12.31 6.29 -6.54
N TYR A 140 -11.82 5.09 -6.23
CA TYR A 140 -12.51 4.20 -5.30
C TYR A 140 -12.62 4.75 -3.87
N ALA A 141 -11.70 5.62 -3.40
CA ALA A 141 -11.88 6.28 -2.11
C ALA A 141 -13.06 7.24 -2.12
N GLU A 142 -13.22 8.05 -3.17
CA GLU A 142 -14.40 8.90 -3.34
C GLU A 142 -15.69 8.07 -3.41
N GLN A 143 -15.67 6.97 -4.18
CA GLN A 143 -16.82 6.09 -4.31
C GLN A 143 -17.22 5.41 -2.99
N MET A 144 -16.25 4.99 -2.18
CA MET A 144 -16.52 4.39 -0.87
C MET A 144 -16.96 5.45 0.15
N ALA A 145 -16.38 6.65 0.12
CA ALA A 145 -16.81 7.74 0.98
C ALA A 145 -18.28 8.12 0.73
N LEU A 146 -18.69 8.19 -0.54
CA LEU A 146 -20.10 8.42 -0.93
C LEU A 146 -21.06 7.29 -0.48
N ARG A 147 -20.53 6.12 -0.11
CA ARG A 147 -21.30 4.98 0.43
C ARG A 147 -21.29 4.92 1.96
N GLY A 148 -20.76 5.94 2.63
CA GLY A 148 -20.80 6.06 4.09
C GLY A 148 -19.58 5.51 4.82
N PHE A 149 -18.49 5.24 4.12
CA PHE A 149 -17.20 4.94 4.77
C PHE A 149 -16.42 6.23 5.05
N VAL A 150 -15.60 6.24 6.10
CA VAL A 150 -14.47 7.17 6.19
C VAL A 150 -13.34 6.60 5.35
N THR A 151 -12.81 7.34 4.37
CA THR A 151 -11.68 6.85 3.57
C THR A 151 -10.45 7.69 3.82
N LEU A 152 -9.29 7.07 4.00
CA LEU A 152 -8.00 7.74 4.08
C LEU A 152 -7.12 7.25 2.93
N SER A 153 -6.59 8.18 2.14
CA SER A 153 -5.65 7.83 1.05
C SER A 153 -4.31 8.52 1.28
N PRO A 154 -3.22 7.78 1.55
CA PRO A 154 -1.87 8.32 1.63
C PRO A 154 -1.19 8.33 0.25
N ASP A 155 -0.23 9.22 0.04
CA ASP A 155 0.78 9.01 -1.00
C ASP A 155 1.80 8.00 -0.48
N LEU A 156 2.16 6.98 -1.26
CA LEU A 156 3.25 6.03 -0.97
C LEU A 156 4.62 6.70 -1.16
N ARG A 157 5.68 6.14 -0.56
CA ARG A 157 7.03 6.73 -0.64
C ARG A 157 7.52 6.78 -2.09
N GLY A 158 8.02 7.93 -2.52
CA GLY A 158 8.45 8.16 -3.91
C GLY A 158 7.33 8.62 -4.86
N PHE A 159 6.10 8.83 -4.38
CA PHE A 159 4.95 9.20 -5.21
C PHE A 159 4.20 10.41 -4.67
N GLY A 160 3.40 11.04 -5.54
CA GLY A 160 2.57 12.19 -5.19
C GLY A 160 3.40 13.29 -4.53
N GLU A 161 2.98 13.73 -3.35
CA GLU A 161 3.69 14.75 -2.57
C GLU A 161 5.06 14.26 -2.04
N ARG A 162 5.30 12.95 -2.03
CA ARG A 162 6.56 12.30 -1.62
C ARG A 162 7.45 11.88 -2.78
N SER A 163 7.24 12.49 -3.96
CA SER A 163 7.96 12.15 -5.19
C SER A 163 9.22 12.98 -5.45
N ASP A 164 9.63 13.88 -4.56
CA ASP A 164 10.70 14.86 -4.80
C ASP A 164 10.48 15.74 -6.05
N GLY A 165 9.22 15.91 -6.48
CA GLY A 165 8.88 16.60 -7.73
C GLY A 165 9.13 15.77 -8.99
N GLY A 166 9.32 14.46 -8.85
CA GLY A 166 9.71 13.51 -9.89
C GLY A 166 11.09 12.90 -9.63
N SER A 167 11.68 12.21 -10.61
CA SER A 167 13.03 11.67 -10.43
C SER A 167 14.08 12.78 -10.55
N PRO A 168 14.83 13.15 -9.49
CA PRO A 168 16.00 14.01 -9.65
C PRO A 168 17.12 13.31 -10.43
N TYR A 169 16.98 12.01 -10.68
CA TYR A 169 17.92 11.17 -11.43
C TYR A 169 17.35 10.87 -12.82
N THR A 170 17.57 11.78 -13.76
CA THR A 170 17.08 11.68 -15.14
C THR A 170 17.32 10.30 -15.76
N GLY A 171 16.26 9.72 -16.34
CA GLY A 171 16.31 8.43 -17.02
C GLY A 171 16.32 7.21 -16.08
N LYS A 172 16.23 7.41 -14.76
CA LYS A 172 16.12 6.32 -13.79
C LYS A 172 14.72 6.27 -13.21
N ASP A 173 14.19 5.05 -13.13
CA ASP A 173 12.95 4.77 -12.44
C ASP A 173 13.11 5.05 -10.92
N PRO A 174 12.26 5.90 -10.32
CA PRO A 174 12.34 6.24 -8.90
C PRO A 174 12.25 5.03 -7.98
N CYS A 175 11.37 4.07 -8.27
CA CYS A 175 11.19 2.88 -7.42
C CYS A 175 12.48 2.09 -7.32
N ASN A 176 13.11 1.80 -8.46
CA ASN A 176 14.40 1.14 -8.53
C ASN A 176 15.50 1.90 -7.79
N VAL A 177 15.55 3.23 -7.93
CA VAL A 177 16.56 4.04 -7.24
C VAL A 177 16.39 3.95 -5.72
N HIS A 178 15.17 4.15 -5.21
CA HIS A 178 14.91 4.08 -3.77
C HIS A 178 15.05 2.66 -3.22
N PHE A 179 14.66 1.64 -3.99
CA PHE A 179 14.89 0.24 -3.64
C PHE A 179 16.38 -0.07 -3.48
N ILE A 180 17.21 0.28 -4.48
CA ILE A 180 18.67 0.06 -4.41
C ILE A 180 19.29 0.83 -3.24
N ARG A 181 18.91 2.09 -3.03
CA ARG A 181 19.40 2.89 -1.89
C ARG A 181 19.08 2.22 -0.56
N GLY A 182 17.84 1.76 -0.40
CA GLY A 182 17.41 1.05 0.80
C GLY A 182 18.17 -0.26 1.00
N VAL A 183 18.26 -1.10 -0.03
CA VAL A 183 18.90 -2.43 0.07
C VAL A 183 20.38 -2.34 0.46
N ILE A 184 21.11 -1.30 0.02
CA ILE A 184 22.49 -1.03 0.47
C ILE A 184 22.57 -0.84 1.99
N MET A 185 21.50 -0.33 2.60
CA MET A 185 21.37 -0.08 4.04
C MET A 185 20.60 -1.18 4.77
N GLY A 186 20.20 -2.26 4.08
CA GLY A 186 19.35 -3.31 4.64
C GLY A 186 17.90 -2.89 4.88
N ILE A 187 17.42 -1.84 4.20
CA ILE A 187 16.07 -1.29 4.33
C ILE A 187 15.28 -1.57 3.05
N TYR A 188 14.07 -2.11 3.17
CA TYR A 188 13.22 -2.38 2.02
C TYR A 188 12.12 -1.32 1.89
N THR A 189 11.94 -0.77 0.69
CA THR A 189 10.89 0.23 0.40
C THR A 189 9.49 -0.30 0.66
N LEU A 190 9.25 -1.60 0.45
CA LEU A 190 8.00 -2.26 0.81
C LEU A 190 7.75 -2.19 2.32
N THR A 191 8.75 -2.50 3.15
CA THR A 191 8.67 -2.43 4.62
C THR A 191 8.33 -1.03 5.09
N LEU A 192 8.95 -0.01 4.49
CA LEU A 192 8.67 1.39 4.81
C LEU A 192 7.23 1.80 4.43
N ASN A 193 6.72 1.32 3.30
CA ASN A 193 5.33 1.57 2.92
C ASN A 193 4.35 0.82 3.84
N VAL A 194 4.62 -0.44 4.20
CA VAL A 194 3.82 -1.21 5.17
C VAL A 194 3.78 -0.49 6.52
N TRP A 195 4.93 0.01 6.98
CA TRP A 195 5.01 0.84 8.19
C TRP A 195 4.12 2.08 8.12
N ASP A 196 4.20 2.84 7.03
CA ASP A 196 3.34 4.01 6.84
C ASP A 196 1.85 3.63 6.84
N MET A 197 1.48 2.46 6.32
CA MET A 197 0.09 1.98 6.34
C MET A 197 -0.35 1.59 7.76
N MET A 198 0.51 0.96 8.55
CA MET A 198 0.24 0.70 9.98
C MET A 198 0.02 2.01 10.75
N ARG A 199 0.79 3.05 10.43
CA ARG A 199 0.62 4.40 10.99
C ARG A 199 -0.66 5.09 10.50
N CYS A 200 -1.08 4.86 9.26
CA CYS A 200 -2.40 5.27 8.76
C CYS A 200 -3.54 4.60 9.54
N VAL A 201 -3.39 3.32 9.90
CA VAL A 201 -4.35 2.61 10.76
C VAL A 201 -4.38 3.22 12.16
N ASP A 202 -3.23 3.55 12.74
CA ASP A 202 -3.17 4.28 14.03
C ASP A 202 -3.95 5.61 13.94
N TYR A 203 -3.75 6.37 12.87
CA TYR A 203 -4.46 7.64 12.66
C TYR A 203 -5.97 7.42 12.57
N LEU A 204 -6.43 6.48 11.73
CA LEU A 204 -7.84 6.14 11.61
C LEU A 204 -8.46 5.76 12.96
N ARG A 205 -7.77 4.98 13.80
CA ARG A 205 -8.27 4.60 15.14
C ARG A 205 -8.31 5.75 16.14
N SER A 206 -7.60 6.85 15.88
CA SER A 206 -7.66 8.06 16.71
C SER A 206 -8.81 9.00 16.32
N ARG A 207 -9.44 8.78 15.17
CA ARG A 207 -10.55 9.62 14.68
C ARG A 207 -11.83 9.32 15.48
N PRO A 208 -12.49 10.34 16.05
CA PRO A 208 -13.69 10.13 16.85
C PRO A 208 -14.86 9.55 16.05
N GLU A 209 -14.90 9.75 14.74
CA GLU A 209 -15.96 9.22 13.87
C GLU A 209 -15.77 7.74 13.48
N VAL A 210 -14.57 7.19 13.63
CA VAL A 210 -14.21 5.87 13.11
C VAL A 210 -14.46 4.78 14.15
N ASP A 211 -15.13 3.72 13.73
CA ASP A 211 -15.14 2.45 14.46
C ASP A 211 -13.77 1.78 14.31
N ALA A 212 -12.99 1.81 15.39
CA ALA A 212 -11.62 1.32 15.44
C ALA A 212 -11.49 -0.20 15.19
N ASP A 213 -12.58 -0.95 15.24
CA ASP A 213 -12.64 -2.39 14.96
C ASP A 213 -13.19 -2.71 13.56
N ARG A 214 -13.57 -1.69 12.77
CA ARG A 214 -14.11 -1.84 11.40
C ARG A 214 -13.29 -1.07 10.36
N ILE A 215 -11.99 -1.36 10.32
CA ILE A 215 -11.06 -0.79 9.34
C ILE A 215 -10.75 -1.82 8.25
N GLY A 216 -11.01 -1.47 6.99
CA GLY A 216 -10.58 -2.22 5.81
C GLY A 216 -9.44 -1.53 5.07
N MET A 217 -8.87 -2.21 4.09
CA MET A 217 -7.86 -1.66 3.19
C MET A 217 -8.14 -2.08 1.75
N MET A 218 -7.90 -1.19 0.81
CA MET A 218 -8.04 -1.47 -0.62
C MET A 218 -6.97 -0.78 -1.45
N GLY A 219 -6.57 -1.38 -2.57
CA GLY A 219 -5.63 -0.73 -3.48
C GLY A 219 -5.41 -1.47 -4.78
N LEU A 220 -4.95 -0.72 -5.79
CA LEU A 220 -4.69 -1.20 -7.15
C LEU A 220 -3.20 -1.22 -7.47
N SER A 221 -2.71 -2.31 -8.10
CA SER A 221 -1.32 -2.47 -8.54
C SER A 221 -0.33 -2.36 -7.37
N LEU A 222 0.53 -1.34 -7.32
CA LEU A 222 1.37 -1.07 -6.14
C LEU A 222 0.53 -0.89 -4.86
N GLY A 223 -0.67 -0.31 -4.96
CA GLY A 223 -1.63 -0.24 -3.86
C GLY A 223 -2.19 -1.62 -3.49
N GLY A 224 -2.33 -2.53 -4.45
CA GLY A 224 -2.68 -3.92 -4.21
C GLY A 224 -1.55 -4.68 -3.50
N THR A 225 -0.30 -4.35 -3.84
CA THR A 225 0.89 -4.85 -3.12
C THR A 225 0.88 -4.38 -1.67
N ALA A 226 0.74 -3.07 -1.45
CA ALA A 226 0.63 -2.50 -0.11
C ALA A 226 -0.52 -3.13 0.69
N THR A 227 -1.68 -3.32 0.05
CA THR A 227 -2.85 -3.98 0.68
C THR A 227 -2.55 -5.41 1.08
N ALA A 228 -1.98 -6.22 0.17
CA ALA A 228 -1.67 -7.62 0.44
C ALA A 228 -0.67 -7.80 1.57
N PHE A 229 0.44 -7.05 1.54
CA PHE A 229 1.49 -7.17 2.57
C PHE A 229 1.06 -6.59 3.90
N THR A 230 0.40 -5.42 3.91
CA THR A 230 -0.05 -4.80 5.17
C THR A 230 -1.12 -5.67 5.83
N ALA A 231 -2.12 -6.14 5.08
CA ALA A 231 -3.17 -7.00 5.66
C ALA A 231 -2.64 -8.34 6.21
N ALA A 232 -1.48 -8.81 5.73
CA ALA A 232 -0.85 -10.03 6.24
C ALA A 232 -0.13 -9.84 7.60
N VAL A 233 0.23 -8.61 7.96
CA VAL A 233 0.98 -8.29 9.20
C VAL A 233 0.24 -7.37 10.16
N GLU A 234 -0.82 -6.70 9.71
CA GLU A 234 -1.60 -5.74 10.48
C GLU A 234 -3.00 -6.31 10.81
N PRO A 235 -3.19 -6.96 11.97
CA PRO A 235 -4.44 -7.64 12.33
C PRO A 235 -5.61 -6.69 12.61
N ARG A 236 -5.37 -5.37 12.66
CA ARG A 236 -6.44 -4.36 12.79
C ARG A 236 -7.18 -4.13 11.47
N ILE A 237 -6.60 -4.52 10.33
CA ILE A 237 -7.30 -4.56 9.04
C ILE A 237 -8.22 -5.79 9.01
N LYS A 238 -9.53 -5.56 8.86
CA LYS A 238 -10.57 -6.61 8.91
C LYS A 238 -11.04 -7.11 7.56
N ALA A 239 -10.79 -6.34 6.50
CA ALA A 239 -11.10 -6.69 5.12
C ALA A 239 -10.06 -6.09 4.19
N ALA A 240 -9.67 -6.85 3.15
CA ALA A 240 -8.68 -6.44 2.17
C ALA A 240 -9.23 -6.63 0.75
N ASP A 241 -9.23 -5.57 -0.06
CA ASP A 241 -9.53 -5.61 -1.49
C ASP A 241 -8.25 -5.38 -2.30
N ILE A 242 -7.70 -6.48 -2.82
CA ILE A 242 -6.40 -6.52 -3.50
C ILE A 242 -6.64 -6.52 -5.01
N ILE A 243 -6.40 -5.37 -5.66
CA ILE A 243 -6.71 -5.20 -7.08
C ILE A 243 -5.40 -5.22 -7.89
N GLY A 244 -5.30 -6.09 -8.89
CA GLY A 244 -4.19 -6.08 -9.86
C GLY A 244 -2.81 -6.42 -9.29
N TYR A 245 -2.72 -7.29 -8.26
CA TYR A 245 -1.45 -7.73 -7.67
C TYR A 245 -1.26 -9.25 -7.59
N VAL A 246 -2.29 -10.01 -7.19
CA VAL A 246 -2.17 -11.47 -7.00
C VAL A 246 -1.88 -12.17 -8.33
N ASN A 247 -0.62 -12.58 -8.52
CA ASN A 247 -0.12 -13.18 -9.75
C ASN A 247 0.91 -14.29 -9.45
N PRO A 248 1.17 -15.22 -10.39
CA PRO A 248 2.20 -16.23 -10.19
C PRO A 248 3.60 -15.58 -10.17
N TRP A 249 4.35 -15.83 -9.09
CA TRP A 249 5.68 -15.25 -8.88
C TRP A 249 6.66 -15.56 -10.02
N GLU A 250 6.72 -16.81 -10.49
CA GLU A 250 7.66 -17.23 -11.53
C GLU A 250 7.37 -16.53 -12.88
N THR A 251 6.11 -16.55 -13.32
CA THR A 251 5.76 -16.06 -14.66
C THR A 251 5.58 -14.55 -14.69
N PHE A 252 4.91 -13.97 -13.70
CA PHE A 252 4.61 -12.54 -13.68
C PHE A 252 5.75 -11.75 -13.05
N GLY A 253 6.22 -12.17 -11.87
CA GLY A 253 7.31 -11.49 -11.18
C GLY A 253 8.62 -11.63 -11.95
N ILE A 254 9.15 -12.85 -12.04
CA ILE A 254 10.50 -13.07 -12.58
C ILE A 254 10.54 -12.94 -14.11
N ARG A 255 9.75 -13.73 -14.85
CA ARG A 255 9.89 -13.78 -16.32
C ARG A 255 9.46 -12.49 -17.02
N ASN A 256 8.42 -11.83 -16.54
CA ASN A 256 7.96 -10.54 -17.10
C ASN A 256 8.61 -9.33 -16.41
N ALA A 257 9.49 -9.54 -15.43
CA ALA A 257 10.10 -8.49 -14.62
C ALA A 257 9.08 -7.49 -14.03
N ASN A 258 7.89 -7.98 -13.68
CA ASN A 258 6.83 -7.15 -13.12
C ASN A 258 6.79 -7.33 -11.59
N PHE A 259 7.68 -6.61 -10.95
CA PHE A 259 7.73 -6.42 -9.52
C PHE A 259 6.93 -5.14 -9.27
N CYS A 260 5.76 -5.24 -8.65
CA CYS A 260 5.01 -4.05 -8.27
C CYS A 260 5.82 -3.29 -7.20
N GLY A 261 6.68 -2.37 -7.66
CA GLY A 261 7.71 -1.73 -6.85
C GLY A 261 9.07 -2.40 -6.98
#